data_AF-A0A524FZX6-F1
#
_entry.id   AF-A0A524FZX6-F1
#
_cell.length_a   1.000
_cell.length_b   1.000
_cell.length_c   1.000
_cell.angle_alpha   90.00
_cell.angle_beta   90.00
_cell.angle_gamma   90.00
#
_symmetry.space_group_name_H-M   'P 1'
#
loop_
_entity.id
_entity.type
_entity.pdbx_description
1 polymer ?
#
loop_
_entity_poly.entity_id
_entity_poly.type
_entity_poly.pdbx_seq_one_letter_code
_entity_poly.pdbx_strand_id
1 'polypeptide(L)'
;MEVVRSVPSGGNWQDIPDYIIAKSARLTQIKKSGGRTTYYGRLSGEYPSYTINTYFNRPGNGTFIHPVQHRLISLREAARLQSFPDEYIFGGSMTSQFKQIGNAVPPLLAKMIGKSIKKGRSVDLFCGAGGLSEGLVQAGHKILIACDWNANMCESYVRNHQHTKVIQVNMNDSEHIVDLIDLVESELRGRTLNLLAGGPPCQGFSTAGKWQPSDIRNSLLFQTLDIIQHFRPNTVLLENVPGIRSLQKGLILEKFVNALQSYGYFTDIILLKAEEYGVPQLRRRVFIIANTDGYHFSKPTGLLAPVMQGRKKHESDLRKIEQPPPISVNEAISDMPPISSGQGDDVIDYDASWIETDYQRLMRGIISVDEFFKNRAE
;
A
#
# COMPACT_ATOMS: atom_id res chain seq x y z
N MET A 1 18.22 -6.46 -21.33
CA MET A 1 19.29 -5.57 -20.83
C MET A 1 19.45 -4.31 -21.67
N GLU A 2 19.50 -4.41 -23.00
CA GLU A 2 19.67 -3.25 -23.91
C GLU A 2 18.67 -2.11 -23.64
N VAL A 3 17.37 -2.44 -23.56
CA VAL A 3 16.29 -1.49 -23.19
C VAL A 3 16.54 -0.82 -21.83
N VAL A 4 16.94 -1.58 -20.82
CA VAL A 4 17.14 -1.04 -19.47
C VAL A 4 18.31 -0.06 -19.43
N ARG A 5 19.37 -0.35 -20.19
CA ARG A 5 20.57 0.50 -20.28
C ARG A 5 20.31 1.80 -21.04
N SER A 6 19.42 1.78 -22.03
CA SER A 6 19.17 2.94 -22.89
C SER A 6 18.26 3.99 -22.26
N VAL A 7 17.50 3.66 -21.21
CA VAL A 7 16.59 4.61 -20.55
C VAL A 7 17.38 5.43 -19.52
N PRO A 8 17.48 6.77 -19.65
CA PRO A 8 18.16 7.64 -18.69
C PRO A 8 17.35 7.81 -17.40
N SER A 9 17.97 8.34 -16.33
CA SER A 9 17.28 8.60 -15.05
C SER A 9 16.04 9.48 -15.26
N GLY A 10 14.89 9.09 -14.70
CA GLY A 10 13.59 9.75 -14.94
C GLY A 10 13.01 9.57 -16.36
N GLY A 11 13.71 8.84 -17.23
CA GLY A 11 13.30 8.48 -18.58
C GLY A 11 12.31 7.32 -18.63
N ASN A 12 11.83 7.01 -19.83
CA ASN A 12 10.83 5.98 -20.12
C ASN A 12 10.98 5.39 -21.53
N TRP A 13 9.97 4.66 -22.00
CA TRP A 13 9.97 4.05 -23.33
C TRP A 13 10.23 5.01 -24.49
N GLN A 14 9.89 6.29 -24.34
CA GLN A 14 10.12 7.34 -25.34
C GLN A 14 11.61 7.64 -25.57
N ASP A 15 12.44 7.36 -24.57
CA ASP A 15 13.89 7.60 -24.62
C ASP A 15 14.65 6.40 -25.22
N ILE A 16 13.96 5.29 -25.53
CA ILE A 16 14.58 4.10 -26.12
C ILE A 16 14.87 4.36 -27.60
N PRO A 17 16.12 4.20 -28.07
CA PRO A 17 16.46 4.31 -29.49
C PRO A 17 15.63 3.40 -30.40
N ASP A 18 15.30 3.90 -31.59
CA ASP A 18 14.42 3.22 -32.55
C ASP A 18 14.93 1.85 -32.98
N TYR A 19 16.25 1.68 -33.11
CA TYR A 19 16.86 0.40 -33.46
C TYR A 19 16.68 -0.67 -32.35
N ILE A 20 16.49 -0.26 -31.09
CA ILE A 20 16.16 -1.17 -29.97
C ILE A 20 14.65 -1.46 -29.98
N ILE A 21 13.82 -0.44 -30.20
CA ILE A 21 12.35 -0.59 -30.28
C ILE A 21 11.98 -1.58 -31.40
N ALA A 22 12.64 -1.50 -32.55
CA ALA A 22 12.39 -2.37 -33.71
C ALA A 22 12.60 -3.87 -33.41
N LYS A 23 13.40 -4.21 -32.39
CA LYS A 23 13.62 -5.59 -31.93
C LYS A 23 12.48 -6.15 -31.08
N SER A 24 11.50 -5.33 -30.68
CA SER A 24 10.41 -5.71 -29.77
C SER A 24 9.04 -5.34 -30.33
N ALA A 25 8.23 -6.35 -30.62
CA ALA A 25 6.84 -6.17 -31.08
C ALA A 25 6.02 -5.33 -30.07
N ARG A 26 6.21 -5.57 -28.76
CA ARG A 26 5.54 -4.81 -27.71
C ARG A 26 5.92 -3.34 -27.69
N LEU A 27 7.22 -3.01 -27.76
CA LEU A 27 7.67 -1.60 -27.78
C LEU A 27 7.22 -0.90 -29.07
N THR A 28 7.27 -1.62 -30.20
CA THR A 28 6.76 -1.11 -31.49
C THR A 28 5.27 -0.78 -31.39
N GLN A 29 4.47 -1.65 -30.77
CA GLN A 29 3.04 -1.38 -30.55
C GLN A 29 2.81 -0.18 -29.61
N ILE A 30 3.56 -0.09 -28.50
CA ILE A 30 3.48 1.04 -27.57
C ILE A 30 3.79 2.36 -28.26
N LYS A 31 4.83 2.41 -29.10
CA LYS A 31 5.18 3.61 -29.87
C LYS A 31 4.07 4.01 -30.84
N LYS A 32 3.46 3.04 -31.52
CA LYS A 32 2.33 3.28 -32.44
C LYS A 32 1.06 3.75 -31.73
N SER A 33 0.75 3.20 -30.56
CA SER A 33 -0.50 3.49 -29.84
C SER A 33 -0.40 4.68 -28.87
N GLY A 34 0.75 5.35 -28.77
CA GLY A 34 0.97 6.43 -27.81
C GLY A 34 0.91 5.98 -26.35
N GLY A 35 1.50 4.81 -26.03
CA GLY A 35 1.37 4.16 -24.73
C GLY A 35 1.77 5.02 -23.52
N ARG A 36 1.44 4.54 -22.32
CA ARG A 36 1.61 5.31 -21.08
C ARG A 36 3.07 5.71 -20.86
N THR A 37 3.31 6.97 -20.47
CA THR A 37 4.64 7.52 -20.17
C THR A 37 5.36 6.83 -19.01
N THR A 38 4.66 6.00 -18.24
CA THR A 38 5.25 5.18 -17.18
C THR A 38 5.84 3.86 -17.68
N TYR A 39 5.56 3.42 -18.92
CA TYR A 39 6.10 2.14 -19.40
C TYR A 39 7.60 2.20 -19.63
N TYR A 40 8.30 1.11 -19.26
CA TYR A 40 9.76 1.01 -19.33
C TYR A 40 10.47 2.19 -18.65
N GLY A 41 9.89 2.67 -17.54
CA GLY A 41 10.38 3.84 -16.84
C GLY A 41 11.57 3.52 -15.93
N ARG A 42 12.55 4.44 -15.91
CA ARG A 42 13.59 4.50 -14.89
C ARG A 42 13.22 5.52 -13.83
N LEU A 43 13.32 5.10 -12.57
CA LEU A 43 13.07 5.99 -11.44
C LEU A 43 13.99 7.19 -11.52
N SER A 44 13.46 8.37 -11.22
CA SER A 44 14.30 9.54 -10.93
C SER A 44 14.73 9.43 -9.47
N GLY A 45 16.02 9.63 -9.21
CA GLY A 45 16.54 9.69 -7.84
C GLY A 45 15.97 10.86 -7.04
N GLU A 46 15.60 11.95 -7.72
CA GLU A 46 15.22 13.24 -7.12
C GLU A 46 13.73 13.37 -6.78
N TYR A 47 12.90 12.40 -7.18
CA TYR A 47 11.45 12.44 -6.97
C TYR A 47 10.97 11.16 -6.28
N PRO A 48 9.82 11.20 -5.58
CA PRO A 48 9.17 9.99 -5.10
C PRO A 48 8.91 9.00 -6.23
N SER A 49 8.91 7.71 -5.93
CA SER A 49 8.66 6.67 -6.92
C SER A 49 7.24 6.75 -7.47
N TYR A 50 7.01 6.23 -8.67
CA TYR A 50 5.65 5.90 -9.09
C TYR A 50 5.10 4.73 -8.26
N THR A 51 3.79 4.50 -8.34
CA THR A 51 3.13 3.42 -7.61
C THR A 51 3.79 2.07 -7.91
N ILE A 52 4.27 1.40 -6.85
CA ILE A 52 4.73 0.01 -6.92
C ILE A 52 3.50 -0.89 -7.02
N ASN A 53 3.37 -1.59 -8.16
CA ASN A 53 2.28 -2.54 -8.43
C ASN A 53 2.75 -3.98 -8.21
N THR A 54 1.99 -5.00 -8.59
CA THR A 54 2.35 -6.43 -8.39
C THR A 54 3.26 -7.01 -9.47
N TYR A 55 3.63 -6.21 -10.48
CA TYR A 55 4.42 -6.60 -11.64
C TYR A 55 5.69 -5.75 -11.76
N PHE A 56 6.24 -5.27 -10.65
CA PHE A 56 7.44 -4.42 -10.66
C PHE A 56 8.71 -5.17 -11.12
N ASN A 57 8.62 -6.49 -11.26
CA ASN A 57 9.60 -7.34 -11.92
C ASN A 57 9.53 -7.30 -13.46
N ARG A 58 8.67 -6.46 -14.05
CA ARG A 58 8.53 -6.30 -15.50
C ARG A 58 8.72 -4.84 -15.88
N PRO A 59 9.71 -4.49 -16.74
CA PRO A 59 9.95 -3.09 -17.10
C PRO A 59 8.76 -2.48 -17.86
N GLY A 60 8.04 -3.29 -18.65
CA GLY A 60 6.91 -2.82 -19.45
C GLY A 60 5.63 -2.53 -18.69
N ASN A 61 5.64 -2.59 -17.36
CA ASN A 61 4.47 -2.46 -16.49
C ASN A 61 4.49 -1.20 -15.60
N GLY A 62 5.53 -0.36 -15.72
CA GLY A 62 5.66 0.86 -14.94
C GLY A 62 7.10 1.36 -14.88
N THR A 63 7.34 2.29 -13.95
CA THR A 63 8.64 2.91 -13.71
C THR A 63 9.36 2.13 -12.62
N PHE A 64 10.03 1.03 -12.99
CA PHE A 64 10.63 0.08 -12.06
C PHE A 64 12.12 -0.16 -12.31
N ILE A 65 12.71 0.49 -13.32
CA ILE A 65 14.15 0.44 -13.50
C ILE A 65 14.80 1.27 -12.38
N HIS A 66 15.77 0.68 -11.68
CA HIS A 66 16.51 1.31 -10.58
C HIS A 66 17.10 2.66 -11.03
N PRO A 67 17.20 3.71 -10.18
CA PRO A 67 17.68 5.03 -10.61
C PRO A 67 19.07 4.99 -11.27
N VAL A 68 20.06 4.35 -10.64
CA VAL A 68 21.44 4.28 -11.16
C VAL A 68 21.76 2.94 -11.84
N GLN A 69 21.44 1.81 -11.22
CA GLN A 69 21.80 0.47 -11.69
C GLN A 69 21.01 0.03 -12.95
N HIS A 70 21.61 -0.80 -13.81
CA HIS A 70 20.97 -1.31 -15.04
C HIS A 70 20.12 -2.56 -14.80
N ARG A 71 19.24 -2.50 -13.80
CA ARG A 71 18.31 -3.57 -13.42
C ARG A 71 16.97 -2.98 -12.99
N LEU A 72 16.00 -3.85 -12.71
CA LEU A 72 14.80 -3.45 -11.99
C LEU A 72 15.09 -3.32 -10.50
N ILE A 73 14.22 -2.61 -9.79
CA ILE A 73 14.27 -2.54 -8.34
C ILE A 73 14.07 -3.93 -7.71
N SER A 74 14.75 -4.17 -6.60
CA SER A 74 14.64 -5.40 -5.81
C SER A 74 13.34 -5.43 -5.01
N LEU A 75 13.02 -6.59 -4.41
CA LEU A 75 11.92 -6.73 -3.46
C LEU A 75 12.11 -5.79 -2.26
N ARG A 76 13.32 -5.74 -1.68
CA ARG A 76 13.64 -4.88 -0.54
C ARG A 76 13.53 -3.40 -0.87
N GLU A 77 14.03 -2.97 -2.03
CA GLU A 77 13.89 -1.58 -2.51
C GLU A 77 12.41 -1.23 -2.68
N ALA A 78 11.62 -2.13 -3.28
CA ALA A 78 10.18 -1.93 -3.45
C ALA A 78 9.42 -1.89 -2.11
N ALA A 79 9.81 -2.73 -1.14
CA ALA A 79 9.25 -2.74 0.21
C ALA A 79 9.58 -1.46 0.97
N ARG A 80 10.83 -0.99 0.91
CA ARG A 80 11.22 0.29 1.52
C ARG A 80 10.53 1.47 0.82
N LEU A 81 10.36 1.43 -0.50
CA LEU A 81 9.55 2.44 -1.22
C LEU A 81 8.05 2.39 -0.86
N GLN A 82 7.58 1.30 -0.27
CA GLN A 82 6.26 1.16 0.36
C GLN A 82 6.30 1.48 1.87
N SER A 83 7.40 1.99 2.41
CA SER A 83 7.62 2.28 3.83
C SER A 83 7.54 1.09 4.78
N PHE A 84 7.81 -0.12 4.30
CA PHE A 84 8.05 -1.25 5.19
C PHE A 84 9.40 -1.08 5.90
N PRO A 85 9.49 -1.40 7.21
CA PRO A 85 10.77 -1.52 7.90
C PRO A 85 11.70 -2.50 7.18
N ASP A 86 13.01 -2.29 7.30
CA ASP A 86 14.00 -3.13 6.63
C ASP A 86 14.06 -4.56 7.18
N GLU A 87 13.69 -4.74 8.45
CA GLU A 87 13.57 -6.06 9.07
C GLU A 87 12.32 -6.83 8.63
N TYR A 88 11.39 -6.20 7.90
CA TYR A 88 10.13 -6.84 7.51
C TYR A 88 10.38 -8.00 6.54
N ILE A 89 9.93 -9.20 6.89
CA ILE A 89 10.20 -10.45 6.16
C ILE A 89 9.01 -10.85 5.30
N PHE A 90 9.23 -11.06 4.01
CA PHE A 90 8.21 -11.57 3.09
C PHE A 90 8.48 -13.06 2.78
N GLY A 91 7.48 -13.90 2.98
CA GLY A 91 7.53 -15.36 2.76
C GLY A 91 6.95 -15.79 1.41
N GLY A 92 7.07 -17.08 1.11
CA GLY A 92 6.62 -17.70 -0.14
C GLY A 92 7.47 -17.35 -1.36
N SER A 93 7.00 -17.79 -2.54
CA SER A 93 7.73 -17.58 -3.81
C SER A 93 7.92 -16.10 -4.15
N MET A 94 8.97 -15.77 -4.91
CA MET A 94 9.22 -14.39 -5.39
C MET A 94 8.00 -13.76 -6.08
N THR A 95 7.21 -14.56 -6.83
CA THR A 95 5.95 -14.08 -7.44
C THR A 95 4.89 -13.71 -6.40
N SER A 96 4.81 -14.47 -5.29
CA SER A 96 3.95 -14.15 -4.16
C SER A 96 4.40 -12.84 -3.51
N GLN A 97 5.70 -12.68 -3.26
CA GLN A 97 6.25 -11.49 -2.63
C GLN A 97 6.02 -10.21 -3.47
N PHE A 98 6.11 -10.29 -4.80
CA PHE A 98 5.70 -9.17 -5.67
C PHE A 98 4.24 -8.75 -5.46
N LYS A 99 3.33 -9.72 -5.26
CA LYS A 99 1.92 -9.44 -4.97
C LYS A 99 1.72 -8.85 -3.57
N GLN A 100 2.43 -9.38 -2.58
CA GLN A 100 2.42 -8.89 -1.19
C GLN A 100 2.78 -7.41 -1.13
N ILE A 101 3.95 -7.05 -1.66
CA ILE A 101 4.43 -5.67 -1.66
C ILE A 101 3.54 -4.79 -2.55
N GLY A 102 3.23 -5.23 -3.78
CA GLY A 102 2.48 -4.42 -4.74
C GLY A 102 1.07 -4.04 -4.28
N ASN A 103 0.38 -4.94 -3.56
CA ASN A 103 -0.98 -4.71 -3.09
C ASN A 103 -1.05 -4.00 -1.73
N ALA A 104 0.04 -4.00 -0.94
CA ALA A 104 0.03 -3.49 0.42
C ALA A 104 -0.44 -2.03 0.57
N VAL A 105 -0.95 -1.73 1.75
CA VAL A 105 -1.05 -0.36 2.27
C VAL A 105 0.32 -0.01 2.87
N PRO A 106 0.94 1.11 2.49
CA PRO A 106 2.20 1.54 3.10
C PRO A 106 2.07 1.71 4.62
N PRO A 107 2.96 1.13 5.44
CA PRO A 107 2.88 1.23 6.90
C PRO A 107 2.84 2.66 7.44
N LEU A 108 3.64 3.60 6.90
CA LEU A 108 3.58 5.00 7.37
C LEU A 108 2.23 5.65 7.06
N LEU A 109 1.63 5.37 5.91
CA LEU A 109 0.30 5.86 5.58
C LEU A 109 -0.77 5.28 6.54
N ALA A 110 -0.70 3.97 6.79
CA ALA A 110 -1.59 3.29 7.73
C ALA A 110 -1.42 3.83 9.17
N LYS A 111 -0.19 4.12 9.59
CA LYS A 111 0.10 4.73 10.90
C LYS A 111 -0.55 6.08 11.07
N MET A 112 -0.50 6.94 10.05
CA MET A 112 -1.09 8.28 10.14
C MET A 112 -2.61 8.23 10.30
N ILE A 113 -3.27 7.26 9.65
CA ILE A 113 -4.71 7.03 9.87
C ILE A 113 -4.96 6.40 11.23
N GLY A 114 -4.14 5.42 11.62
CA GLY A 114 -4.20 4.76 12.92
C GLY A 114 -4.11 5.75 14.09
N LYS A 115 -3.32 6.82 13.95
CA LYS A 115 -3.24 7.92 14.93
C LYS A 115 -4.52 8.77 15.00
N SER A 116 -5.29 8.86 13.92
CA SER A 116 -6.55 9.62 13.85
C SER A 116 -7.79 8.83 14.31
N ILE A 117 -7.63 7.57 14.69
CA ILE A 117 -8.71 6.72 15.22
C ILE A 117 -8.40 6.28 16.65
N LYS A 118 -9.45 6.04 17.44
CA LYS A 118 -9.31 5.63 18.84
C LYS A 118 -8.60 4.27 18.93
N LYS A 119 -7.49 4.23 19.67
CA LYS A 119 -6.68 3.02 19.87
C LYS A 119 -7.50 1.94 20.58
N GLY A 120 -7.32 0.68 20.17
CA GLY A 120 -7.92 -0.43 20.89
C GLY A 120 -7.64 -1.80 20.31
N ARG A 121 -8.45 -2.76 20.76
CA ARG A 121 -8.44 -4.14 20.27
C ARG A 121 -8.97 -4.17 18.85
N SER A 122 -8.21 -4.78 17.96
CA SER A 122 -8.43 -4.69 16.53
C SER A 122 -8.45 -6.07 15.88
N VAL A 123 -9.19 -6.19 14.79
CA VAL A 123 -9.15 -7.33 13.87
C VAL A 123 -8.88 -6.80 12.47
N ASP A 124 -7.97 -7.42 11.72
CA ASP A 124 -7.62 -7.04 10.34
C ASP A 124 -8.09 -8.11 9.33
N LEU A 125 -9.13 -7.78 8.56
CA LEU A 125 -9.67 -8.63 7.50
C LEU A 125 -8.94 -8.38 6.19
N PHE A 126 -8.63 -9.44 5.44
CA PHE A 126 -7.86 -9.35 4.20
C PHE A 126 -6.49 -8.70 4.43
N CYS A 127 -5.80 -9.14 5.48
CA CYS A 127 -4.63 -8.47 6.01
C CYS A 127 -3.43 -8.46 5.05
N GLY A 128 -3.43 -9.33 4.04
CA GLY A 128 -2.30 -9.50 3.12
C GLY A 128 -1.01 -9.80 3.89
N ALA A 129 0.10 -9.21 3.45
CA ALA A 129 1.37 -9.32 4.16
C ALA A 129 1.44 -8.46 5.44
N GLY A 130 0.38 -7.73 5.81
CA GLY A 130 0.31 -6.97 7.07
C GLY A 130 0.69 -5.49 6.99
N GLY A 131 0.76 -4.87 5.81
CA GLY A 131 1.14 -3.45 5.70
C GLY A 131 0.19 -2.47 6.40
N LEU A 132 -1.12 -2.72 6.36
CA LEU A 132 -2.12 -1.96 7.13
C LEU A 132 -1.93 -2.19 8.63
N SER A 133 -1.86 -3.46 9.04
CA SER A 133 -1.61 -3.87 10.42
C SER A 133 -0.34 -3.25 11.02
N GLU A 134 0.77 -3.26 10.28
CA GLU A 134 2.05 -2.67 10.72
C GLU A 134 1.88 -1.20 11.09
N GLY A 135 1.23 -0.41 10.23
CA GLY A 135 0.93 0.98 10.56
C GLY A 135 0.02 1.14 11.77
N LEU A 136 -1.01 0.30 11.90
CA LEU A 136 -1.92 0.32 13.05
C LEU A 136 -1.19 -0.03 14.37
N VAL A 137 -0.33 -1.04 14.35
CA VAL A 137 0.53 -1.42 15.49
C VAL A 137 1.46 -0.25 15.86
N GLN A 138 2.12 0.37 14.88
CA GLN A 138 2.96 1.55 15.10
C GLN A 138 2.18 2.77 15.64
N ALA A 139 0.86 2.84 15.42
CA ALA A 139 -0.01 3.85 16.02
C ALA A 139 -0.50 3.49 17.43
N GLY A 140 -0.23 2.26 17.88
CA GLY A 140 -0.57 1.74 19.21
C GLY A 140 -1.88 0.96 19.27
N HIS A 141 -2.41 0.49 18.14
CA HIS A 141 -3.51 -0.46 18.12
C HIS A 141 -3.01 -1.87 18.43
N LYS A 142 -3.84 -2.66 19.11
CA LYS A 142 -3.55 -4.07 19.39
C LYS A 142 -4.34 -4.95 18.43
N ILE A 143 -3.69 -5.45 17.39
CA ILE A 143 -4.30 -6.44 16.50
C ILE A 143 -4.35 -7.79 17.23
N LEU A 144 -5.56 -8.29 17.48
CA LEU A 144 -5.76 -9.59 18.11
C LEU A 144 -5.70 -10.70 17.06
N ILE A 145 -6.43 -10.50 15.97
CA ILE A 145 -6.58 -11.46 14.88
C ILE A 145 -6.40 -10.76 13.55
N ALA A 146 -5.71 -11.43 12.64
CA ALA A 146 -5.64 -11.06 11.23
C ALA A 146 -6.00 -12.26 10.37
N CYS A 147 -6.71 -12.03 9.26
CA CYS A 147 -7.08 -13.12 8.36
C CYS A 147 -6.86 -12.76 6.89
N ASP A 148 -6.43 -13.75 6.12
CA ASP A 148 -6.34 -13.68 4.66
C ASP A 148 -6.60 -15.09 4.09
N TRP A 149 -7.04 -15.18 2.84
CA TRP A 149 -7.27 -16.49 2.21
C TRP A 149 -5.97 -17.11 1.68
N ASN A 150 -4.92 -16.31 1.49
CA ASN A 150 -3.66 -16.74 0.91
C ASN A 150 -2.65 -17.13 1.99
N ALA A 151 -2.32 -18.42 2.07
CA ALA A 151 -1.37 -18.95 3.05
C ALA A 151 0.01 -18.25 3.05
N ASN A 152 0.53 -17.79 1.89
CA ASN A 152 1.82 -17.08 1.84
C ASN A 152 1.72 -15.66 2.47
N MET A 153 0.57 -15.01 2.34
CA MET A 153 0.30 -13.72 2.99
C MET A 153 0.26 -13.92 4.52
N CYS A 154 -0.48 -14.93 4.98
CA CYS A 154 -0.55 -15.31 6.38
C CYS A 154 0.84 -15.67 6.96
N GLU A 155 1.63 -16.46 6.24
CA GLU A 155 3.00 -16.82 6.65
C GLU A 155 3.86 -15.56 6.85
N SER A 156 3.80 -14.63 5.89
CA SER A 156 4.55 -13.37 5.97
C SER A 156 4.05 -12.50 7.12
N TYR A 157 2.74 -12.45 7.35
CA TYR A 157 2.17 -11.74 8.49
C TYR A 157 2.72 -12.29 9.82
N VAL A 158 2.69 -13.61 10.02
CA VAL A 158 3.17 -14.27 11.26
C VAL A 158 4.64 -13.95 11.56
N ARG A 159 5.48 -13.90 10.52
CA ARG A 159 6.92 -13.58 10.69
C ARG A 159 7.18 -12.19 11.26
N ASN A 160 6.25 -11.25 11.05
CA ASN A 160 6.42 -9.85 11.45
C ASN A 160 5.54 -9.45 12.65
N HIS A 161 4.46 -10.20 12.92
CA HIS A 161 3.46 -9.87 13.93
C HIS A 161 3.28 -11.01 14.95
N GLN A 162 4.30 -11.29 15.75
CA GLN A 162 4.33 -12.45 16.66
C GLN A 162 3.23 -12.45 17.74
N HIS A 163 2.62 -11.30 18.01
CA HIS A 163 1.57 -11.14 19.02
C HIS A 163 0.15 -11.22 18.47
N THR A 164 -0.01 -11.39 17.16
CA THR A 164 -1.30 -11.47 16.50
C THR A 164 -1.59 -12.92 16.11
N LYS A 165 -2.81 -13.40 16.39
CA LYS A 165 -3.26 -14.69 15.87
C LYS A 165 -3.63 -14.56 14.39
N VAL A 166 -3.10 -15.43 13.55
CA VAL A 166 -3.41 -15.42 12.12
C VAL A 166 -4.20 -16.66 11.76
N ILE A 167 -5.31 -16.47 11.05
CA ILE A 167 -6.16 -17.55 10.55
C ILE A 167 -6.33 -17.41 9.03
N GLN A 168 -6.18 -18.51 8.30
CA GLN A 168 -6.44 -18.53 6.87
C GLN A 168 -7.95 -18.65 6.63
N VAL A 169 -8.56 -17.63 6.03
CA VAL A 169 -10.03 -17.55 5.87
C VAL A 169 -10.38 -17.24 4.43
N ASN A 170 -11.15 -18.14 3.81
CA ASN A 170 -11.89 -17.82 2.60
C ASN A 170 -13.26 -17.26 3.00
N MET A 171 -13.47 -15.95 2.83
CA MET A 171 -14.73 -15.29 3.19
C MET A 171 -15.94 -15.75 2.34
N ASN A 172 -15.73 -16.53 1.28
CA ASN A 172 -16.83 -17.18 0.55
C ASN A 172 -17.23 -18.54 1.14
N ASP A 173 -16.53 -18.99 2.18
CA ASP A 173 -16.76 -20.27 2.84
C ASP A 173 -17.36 -20.02 4.23
N SER A 174 -18.59 -20.53 4.46
CA SER A 174 -19.32 -20.32 5.71
C SER A 174 -18.64 -20.99 6.91
N GLU A 175 -17.98 -22.14 6.72
CA GLU A 175 -17.28 -22.82 7.83
C GLU A 175 -16.10 -21.96 8.30
N HIS A 176 -15.32 -21.42 7.36
CA HIS A 176 -14.23 -20.50 7.70
C HIS A 176 -14.71 -19.20 8.36
N ILE A 177 -15.90 -18.70 8.03
CA ILE A 177 -16.49 -17.54 8.70
C ILE A 177 -16.83 -17.88 10.15
N VAL A 178 -17.42 -19.05 10.40
CA VAL A 178 -17.72 -19.52 11.77
C VAL A 178 -16.43 -19.63 12.58
N ASP A 179 -15.40 -20.28 12.03
CA ASP A 179 -14.09 -20.41 12.70
C ASP A 179 -13.46 -19.04 13.02
N LEU A 180 -13.58 -18.07 12.10
CA LEU A 180 -13.12 -16.71 12.35
C LEU A 180 -13.88 -16.05 13.50
N ILE A 181 -15.22 -16.16 13.51
CA ILE A 181 -16.06 -15.58 14.55
C ILE A 181 -15.70 -16.18 15.92
N ASP A 182 -15.64 -17.50 16.01
CA ASP A 182 -15.31 -18.22 17.26
C ASP A 182 -13.94 -17.81 17.80
N LEU A 183 -12.95 -17.67 16.91
CA LEU A 183 -11.61 -17.21 17.29
C LEU A 183 -11.64 -15.76 17.82
N VAL A 184 -12.37 -14.86 17.16
CA VAL A 184 -12.51 -13.46 17.59
C VAL A 184 -13.21 -13.36 18.94
N GLU A 185 -14.30 -14.09 19.16
CA GLU A 185 -15.00 -14.10 20.45
C GLU A 185 -14.11 -14.60 21.58
N SER A 186 -13.36 -15.69 21.33
CA SER A 186 -12.41 -16.27 22.27
C SER A 186 -11.31 -15.29 22.69
N GLU A 187 -10.76 -14.52 21.74
CA GLU A 187 -9.73 -13.51 22.05
C GLU A 187 -10.29 -12.25 22.71
N LEU A 188 -11.51 -11.85 22.34
CA LEU A 188 -12.19 -10.73 22.95
C LEU A 188 -12.55 -11.02 24.41
N ARG A 189 -12.92 -12.26 24.76
CA ARG A 189 -13.34 -12.66 26.13
C ARG A 189 -14.44 -11.75 26.68
N GLY A 190 -15.47 -11.51 25.87
CA GLY A 190 -16.59 -10.63 26.21
C GLY A 190 -16.29 -9.13 26.20
N ARG A 191 -15.06 -8.71 25.82
CA ARG A 191 -14.72 -7.28 25.66
C ARG A 191 -15.13 -6.79 24.27
N THR A 192 -15.40 -5.50 24.17
CA THR A 192 -15.75 -4.85 22.90
C THR A 192 -14.58 -4.88 21.91
N LEU A 193 -14.88 -5.19 20.65
CA LEU A 193 -13.99 -4.95 19.52
C LEU A 193 -13.94 -3.44 19.23
N ASN A 194 -12.76 -2.83 19.31
CA ASN A 194 -12.65 -1.38 19.11
C ASN A 194 -12.51 -1.03 17.63
N LEU A 195 -11.75 -1.83 16.87
CA LEU A 195 -11.47 -1.58 15.46
C LEU A 195 -11.63 -2.85 14.63
N LEU A 196 -12.45 -2.77 13.58
CA LEU A 196 -12.39 -3.72 12.47
C LEU A 196 -11.70 -3.02 11.29
N ALA A 197 -10.50 -3.47 10.94
CA ALA A 197 -9.75 -2.98 9.80
C ALA A 197 -9.83 -3.96 8.62
N GLY A 198 -9.59 -3.50 7.39
CA GLY A 198 -9.35 -4.42 6.29
C GLY A 198 -9.25 -3.79 4.90
N GLY A 199 -8.71 -4.55 3.96
CA GLY A 199 -8.54 -4.14 2.56
C GLY A 199 -9.26 -5.08 1.58
N PRO A 200 -10.61 -5.13 1.56
CA PRO A 200 -11.34 -6.07 0.72
C PRO A 200 -11.00 -5.85 -0.77
N PRO A 201 -10.66 -6.91 -1.52
CA PRO A 201 -10.20 -6.77 -2.89
C PRO A 201 -11.33 -6.30 -3.81
N CYS A 202 -11.01 -5.37 -4.71
CA CYS A 202 -11.95 -4.76 -5.65
C CYS A 202 -12.01 -5.48 -7.03
N GLN A 203 -11.48 -6.71 -7.12
CA GLN A 203 -11.20 -7.38 -8.40
C GLN A 203 -12.45 -7.89 -9.16
N GLY A 204 -13.62 -7.98 -8.52
CA GLY A 204 -14.86 -8.45 -9.14
C GLY A 204 -15.53 -7.48 -10.12
N PHE A 205 -14.95 -6.30 -10.38
CA PHE A 205 -15.70 -5.19 -10.98
C PHE A 205 -15.05 -4.53 -12.20
N SER A 206 -14.03 -5.14 -12.81
CA SER A 206 -13.40 -4.62 -14.03
C SER A 206 -14.23 -4.91 -15.29
N THR A 207 -14.68 -3.83 -15.94
CA THR A 207 -15.04 -3.52 -17.35
C THR A 207 -15.21 -4.57 -18.47
N ALA A 208 -15.03 -5.88 -18.29
CA ALA A 208 -15.03 -6.87 -19.37
C ALA A 208 -15.99 -8.08 -19.20
N GLY A 209 -16.79 -8.14 -18.13
CA GLY A 209 -17.77 -9.22 -17.90
C GLY A 209 -19.22 -8.74 -17.97
N LYS A 210 -20.12 -9.57 -18.53
CA LYS A 210 -21.58 -9.35 -18.45
C LYS A 210 -22.02 -9.42 -16.98
N TRP A 211 -22.53 -8.30 -16.48
CA TRP A 211 -22.94 -8.10 -15.10
C TRP A 211 -24.29 -8.75 -14.77
N GLN A 212 -24.41 -9.35 -13.58
CA GLN A 212 -25.69 -9.74 -12.98
C GLN A 212 -25.92 -8.95 -11.67
N PRO A 213 -27.06 -8.26 -11.51
CA PRO A 213 -27.37 -7.44 -10.33
C PRO A 213 -27.40 -8.17 -8.98
N SER A 214 -27.59 -9.49 -8.99
CA SER A 214 -27.63 -10.34 -7.79
C SER A 214 -26.28 -10.46 -7.09
N ASP A 215 -25.17 -10.21 -7.80
CA ASP A 215 -23.81 -10.58 -7.38
C ASP A 215 -23.09 -9.50 -6.54
N ILE A 216 -23.65 -8.29 -6.45
CA ILE A 216 -23.04 -7.19 -5.67
C ILE A 216 -22.90 -7.56 -4.19
N ARG A 217 -23.91 -8.25 -3.64
CA ARG A 217 -23.92 -8.73 -2.25
C ARG A 217 -22.90 -9.84 -2.00
N ASN A 218 -22.47 -10.57 -3.03
CA ASN A 218 -21.46 -11.61 -2.92
C ASN A 218 -20.02 -11.06 -2.98
N SER A 219 -19.86 -9.74 -3.17
CA SER A 219 -18.51 -9.19 -3.13
C SER A 219 -17.97 -9.19 -1.70
N LEU A 220 -16.67 -9.44 -1.59
CA LEU A 220 -15.93 -9.51 -0.33
C LEU A 220 -16.08 -8.24 0.52
N LEU A 221 -16.40 -7.10 -0.12
CA LEU A 221 -16.75 -5.87 0.58
C LEU A 221 -18.06 -6.02 1.39
N PHE A 222 -19.13 -6.56 0.80
CA PHE A 222 -20.41 -6.73 1.50
C PHE A 222 -20.36 -7.85 2.55
N GLN A 223 -19.53 -8.89 2.35
CA GLN A 223 -19.30 -9.93 3.37
C GLN A 223 -18.70 -9.36 4.67
N THR A 224 -17.98 -8.22 4.61
CA THR A 224 -17.54 -7.54 5.83
C THR A 224 -18.69 -7.02 6.68
N LEU A 225 -19.86 -6.71 6.08
CA LEU A 225 -21.01 -6.20 6.82
C LEU A 225 -21.55 -7.23 7.81
N ASP A 226 -21.49 -8.52 7.47
CA ASP A 226 -21.94 -9.59 8.35
C ASP A 226 -21.07 -9.63 9.63
N ILE A 227 -19.75 -9.51 9.47
CA ILE A 227 -18.79 -9.42 10.59
C ILE A 227 -18.98 -8.13 11.40
N ILE A 228 -19.22 -7.00 10.74
CA ILE A 228 -19.50 -5.70 11.39
C ILE A 228 -20.80 -5.78 12.20
N GLN A 229 -21.84 -6.39 11.64
CA GLN A 229 -23.14 -6.52 12.30
C GLN A 229 -23.07 -7.44 13.51
N HIS A 230 -22.27 -8.52 13.44
CA HIS A 230 -22.04 -9.46 14.54
C HIS A 230 -21.28 -8.81 15.71
N PHE A 231 -20.10 -8.23 15.44
CA PHE A 231 -19.22 -7.73 16.51
C PHE A 231 -19.50 -6.30 16.95
N ARG A 232 -20.25 -5.52 16.16
CA ARG A 232 -20.55 -4.09 16.40
C ARG A 232 -19.31 -3.30 16.87
N PRO A 233 -18.20 -3.31 16.09
CA PRO A 233 -16.98 -2.60 16.50
C PRO A 233 -17.21 -1.10 16.69
N ASN A 234 -16.49 -0.45 17.60
CA ASN A 234 -16.62 1.01 17.78
C ASN A 234 -16.22 1.79 16.52
N THR A 235 -15.25 1.26 15.77
CA THR A 235 -14.73 1.86 14.55
C THR A 235 -14.52 0.78 13.49
N VAL A 236 -14.88 1.09 12.24
CA VAL A 236 -14.57 0.32 11.04
C VAL A 236 -13.62 1.15 10.19
N LEU A 237 -12.52 0.56 9.72
CA LEU A 237 -11.56 1.17 8.81
C LEU A 237 -11.36 0.26 7.60
N LEU A 238 -11.92 0.61 6.46
CA LEU A 238 -11.69 -0.13 5.21
C LEU A 238 -10.84 0.68 4.24
N GLU A 239 -9.81 0.04 3.70
CA GLU A 239 -8.96 0.61 2.66
C GLU A 239 -9.37 0.11 1.27
N ASN A 240 -9.24 0.99 0.27
CA ASN A 240 -9.34 0.59 -1.13
C ASN A 240 -8.58 1.50 -2.10
N VAL A 241 -8.50 1.05 -3.35
CA VAL A 241 -7.96 1.84 -4.46
C VAL A 241 -8.92 2.98 -4.86
N PRO A 242 -8.43 4.11 -5.40
CA PRO A 242 -9.27 5.26 -5.78
C PRO A 242 -10.42 4.94 -6.74
N GLY A 243 -10.28 3.89 -7.55
CA GLY A 243 -11.31 3.44 -8.49
C GLY A 243 -12.64 3.05 -7.85
N ILE A 244 -12.66 2.70 -6.54
CA ILE A 244 -13.90 2.37 -5.81
C ILE A 244 -14.93 3.50 -5.86
N ARG A 245 -14.48 4.76 -5.88
CA ARG A 245 -15.36 5.95 -5.90
C ARG A 245 -16.15 6.10 -7.19
N SER A 246 -15.60 5.60 -8.30
CA SER A 246 -16.22 5.66 -9.62
C SER A 246 -16.89 4.36 -10.03
N LEU A 247 -16.75 3.31 -9.22
CA LEU A 247 -17.21 1.97 -9.56
C LEU A 247 -18.72 1.93 -9.67
N GLN A 248 -19.24 1.47 -10.82
CA GLN A 248 -20.67 1.53 -11.15
C GLN A 248 -21.28 2.91 -10.92
N LYS A 249 -20.55 3.97 -11.32
CA LYS A 249 -20.94 5.37 -11.12
C LYS A 249 -21.12 5.77 -9.63
N GLY A 250 -20.46 5.05 -8.72
CA GLY A 250 -20.50 5.31 -7.27
C GLY A 250 -21.50 4.44 -6.48
N LEU A 251 -22.37 3.69 -7.16
CA LEU A 251 -23.47 2.94 -6.54
C LEU A 251 -23.01 1.89 -5.52
N ILE A 252 -21.86 1.25 -5.76
CA ILE A 252 -21.32 0.21 -4.84
C ILE A 252 -20.95 0.83 -3.50
N LEU A 253 -20.22 1.94 -3.54
CA LEU A 253 -19.79 2.66 -2.35
C LEU A 253 -20.98 3.25 -1.61
N GLU A 254 -21.93 3.84 -2.34
CA GLU A 254 -23.17 4.38 -1.76
C GLU A 254 -23.97 3.30 -1.02
N LYS A 255 -24.19 2.13 -1.63
CA LYS A 255 -24.91 1.01 -0.98
C LYS A 255 -24.21 0.52 0.27
N PHE A 256 -22.89 0.40 0.23
CA PHE A 256 -22.10 -0.04 1.38
C PHE A 256 -22.19 0.97 2.54
N VAL A 257 -22.09 2.27 2.23
CA VAL A 257 -22.25 3.35 3.22
C VAL A 257 -23.65 3.35 3.82
N ASN A 258 -24.70 3.23 2.99
CA ASN A 258 -26.08 3.17 3.47
C ASN A 258 -26.31 1.98 4.41
N ALA A 259 -25.65 0.85 4.17
CA ALA A 259 -25.72 -0.31 5.06
C ALA A 259 -25.01 -0.06 6.40
N LEU A 260 -23.84 0.59 6.40
CA LEU A 260 -23.19 1.00 7.65
C LEU A 260 -24.05 1.99 8.44
N GLN A 261 -24.66 2.96 7.76
CA GLN A 261 -25.56 3.94 8.38
C GLN A 261 -26.82 3.29 8.96
N SER A 262 -27.39 2.28 8.30
CA SER A 262 -28.53 1.54 8.85
C SER A 262 -28.17 0.71 10.09
N TYR A 263 -26.89 0.38 10.28
CA TYR A 263 -26.37 -0.21 11.51
C TYR A 263 -26.06 0.83 12.61
N GLY A 264 -26.23 2.12 12.34
CA GLY A 264 -26.00 3.21 13.28
C GLY A 264 -24.58 3.79 13.24
N TYR A 265 -23.82 3.55 12.18
CA TYR A 265 -22.50 4.16 12.00
C TYR A 265 -22.55 5.51 11.29
N PHE A 266 -21.71 6.42 11.72
CA PHE A 266 -21.39 7.66 11.01
C PHE A 266 -20.15 7.42 10.16
N THR A 267 -20.23 7.80 8.87
CA THR A 267 -19.25 7.38 7.87
C THR A 267 -18.54 8.58 7.23
N ASP A 268 -17.21 8.54 7.20
CA ASP A 268 -16.35 9.47 6.48
C ASP A 268 -15.55 8.73 5.40
N ILE A 269 -15.37 9.35 4.24
CA ILE A 269 -14.60 8.78 3.12
C ILE A 269 -13.53 9.77 2.70
N ILE A 270 -12.27 9.38 2.86
CA ILE A 270 -11.13 10.24 2.59
C ILE A 270 -10.24 9.65 1.50
N LEU A 271 -9.59 10.53 0.73
CA LEU A 271 -8.49 10.17 -0.17
C LEU A 271 -7.20 10.73 0.42
N LEU A 272 -6.22 9.85 0.66
CA LEU A 272 -4.88 10.22 1.09
C LEU A 272 -3.87 9.97 -0.03
N LYS A 273 -2.85 10.84 -0.11
CA LYS A 273 -1.69 10.65 -0.97
C LYS A 273 -0.48 10.30 -0.10
N ALA A 274 0.09 9.13 -0.31
CA ALA A 274 1.12 8.56 0.56
C ALA A 274 2.37 9.45 0.66
N GLU A 275 2.69 10.18 -0.41
CA GLU A 275 3.81 11.12 -0.46
C GLU A 275 3.73 12.23 0.60
N GLU A 276 2.53 12.59 1.05
CA GLU A 276 2.30 13.62 2.08
C GLU A 276 2.60 13.10 3.51
N TYR A 277 2.81 11.79 3.66
CA TYR A 277 2.95 11.09 4.95
C TYR A 277 4.26 10.30 5.07
N GLY A 278 5.32 10.76 4.38
CA GLY A 278 6.65 10.15 4.48
C GLY A 278 6.85 8.88 3.65
N VAL A 279 5.89 8.49 2.80
CA VAL A 279 6.10 7.37 1.88
C VAL A 279 6.76 7.89 0.59
N PRO A 280 7.92 7.37 0.16
CA PRO A 280 8.65 7.82 -1.04
C PRO A 280 7.98 7.32 -2.35
N GLN A 281 6.65 7.45 -2.44
CA GLN A 281 5.85 6.89 -3.52
C GLN A 281 4.57 7.70 -3.76
N LEU A 282 4.27 7.95 -5.03
CA LEU A 282 3.00 8.50 -5.50
C LEU A 282 1.89 7.44 -5.46
N ARG A 283 1.39 7.13 -4.26
CA ARG A 283 0.33 6.12 -4.04
C ARG A 283 -0.87 6.78 -3.38
N ARG A 284 -2.03 6.67 -4.02
CA ARG A 284 -3.29 7.25 -3.49
C ARG A 284 -4.19 6.14 -3.02
N ARG A 285 -4.81 6.32 -1.85
CA ARG A 285 -5.71 5.36 -1.23
C ARG A 285 -6.95 6.03 -0.67
N VAL A 286 -8.07 5.31 -0.80
CA VAL A 286 -9.34 5.70 -0.24
C VAL A 286 -9.54 4.92 1.04
N PHE A 287 -9.97 5.61 2.09
CA PHE A 287 -10.32 4.99 3.35
C PHE A 287 -11.76 5.33 3.67
N ILE A 288 -12.52 4.30 4.03
CA ILE A 288 -13.88 4.38 4.55
C ILE A 288 -13.75 4.18 6.06
N ILE A 289 -14.07 5.23 6.81
CA ILE A 289 -14.05 5.21 8.26
C ILE A 289 -15.49 5.27 8.73
N ALA A 290 -15.88 4.36 9.61
CA ALA A 290 -17.21 4.36 10.21
C ALA A 290 -17.07 4.29 11.74
N ASN A 291 -17.79 5.12 12.50
CA ASN A 291 -17.77 5.07 13.96
C ASN A 291 -19.19 5.13 14.56
N THR A 292 -19.33 4.65 15.80
CA THR A 292 -20.62 4.61 16.51
C THR A 292 -20.87 5.83 17.40
N ASP A 293 -19.85 6.63 17.70
CA ASP A 293 -19.94 7.77 18.63
C ASP A 293 -20.30 9.09 17.92
N GLY A 294 -20.43 9.08 16.59
CA GLY A 294 -20.82 10.25 15.79
C GLY A 294 -19.74 11.31 15.72
N TYR A 295 -18.52 11.00 16.17
CA TYR A 295 -17.41 11.91 16.06
C TYR A 295 -16.96 12.00 14.60
N HIS A 296 -16.98 13.20 14.03
CA HIS A 296 -16.47 13.41 12.67
C HIS A 296 -14.98 13.10 12.62
N PHE A 297 -14.59 12.20 11.73
CA PHE A 297 -13.21 11.82 11.56
C PHE A 297 -12.37 13.03 11.12
N SER A 298 -11.38 13.39 11.94
CA SER A 298 -10.42 14.43 11.57
C SER A 298 -9.35 13.85 10.66
N LYS A 299 -9.45 14.16 9.36
CA LYS A 299 -8.47 13.75 8.35
C LYS A 299 -7.05 14.12 8.81
N PRO A 300 -6.09 13.18 8.81
CA PRO A 300 -4.73 13.51 9.19
C PRO A 300 -4.14 14.53 8.22
N THR A 301 -3.55 15.59 8.76
CA THR A 301 -2.85 16.62 7.98
C THR A 301 -1.60 16.02 7.32
N GLY A 302 -1.40 16.31 6.03
CA GLY A 302 -0.17 15.97 5.34
C GLY A 302 1.00 16.74 5.93
N LEU A 303 2.06 16.02 6.30
CA LEU A 303 3.25 16.61 6.92
C LEU A 303 4.28 17.06 5.88
N LEU A 304 4.21 16.50 4.66
CA LEU A 304 5.08 16.83 3.54
C LEU A 304 4.29 17.46 2.40
N ALA A 305 5.00 18.26 1.61
CA ALA A 305 4.47 18.91 0.42
C ALA A 305 3.88 17.88 -0.57
N PRO A 306 2.67 18.11 -1.10
CA PRO A 306 2.11 17.25 -2.12
C PRO A 306 2.89 17.38 -3.43
N VAL A 307 3.08 16.28 -4.15
CA VAL A 307 3.61 16.33 -5.52
C VAL A 307 2.52 16.82 -6.46
N MET A 308 2.64 18.05 -6.94
CA MET A 308 1.78 18.60 -7.99
C MET A 308 2.26 18.14 -9.35
N GLN A 309 1.50 17.27 -10.03
CA GLN A 309 1.76 16.94 -11.43
C GLN A 309 1.15 18.01 -12.33
N GLY A 310 1.96 18.99 -12.74
CA GLY A 310 1.62 19.91 -13.83
C GLY A 310 1.57 19.20 -15.19
N ARG A 311 0.94 19.84 -16.19
CA ARG A 311 0.93 19.35 -17.59
C ARG A 311 2.32 19.36 -18.25
N LYS A 312 3.31 20.03 -17.64
CA LYS A 312 4.73 19.99 -18.01
C LYS A 312 5.49 19.37 -16.83
N LYS A 313 6.46 18.49 -17.14
CA LYS A 313 7.17 17.59 -16.20
C LYS A 313 8.02 18.29 -15.12
N HIS A 314 8.10 19.61 -15.13
CA HIS A 314 8.81 20.44 -14.17
C HIS A 314 8.00 21.71 -13.95
N GLU A 315 8.15 22.33 -12.78
CA GLU A 315 7.35 23.45 -12.24
C GLU A 315 6.08 23.04 -11.49
N SER A 316 6.28 22.45 -10.31
CA SER A 316 5.52 22.92 -9.15
C SER A 316 6.28 24.10 -8.56
N ASP A 317 5.64 25.26 -8.40
CA ASP A 317 6.24 26.40 -7.71
C ASP A 317 6.34 26.08 -6.21
N LEU A 318 7.47 25.46 -5.81
CA LEU A 318 7.76 25.07 -4.43
C LEU A 318 7.81 26.28 -3.47
N ARG A 319 7.89 27.51 -4.00
CA ARG A 319 8.00 28.75 -3.20
C ARG A 319 6.72 29.15 -2.47
N LYS A 320 5.62 28.39 -2.61
CA LYS A 320 4.34 28.61 -1.92
C LYS A 320 3.97 27.51 -0.93
N ILE A 321 4.85 26.54 -0.69
CA ILE A 321 4.55 25.40 0.18
C ILE A 321 5.44 25.51 1.42
N GLU A 322 4.82 25.71 2.59
CA GLU A 322 5.53 25.78 3.89
C GLU A 322 6.02 24.41 4.36
N GLN A 323 5.45 23.33 3.83
CA GLN A 323 5.81 21.96 4.19
C GLN A 323 7.11 21.53 3.50
N PRO A 324 7.94 20.70 4.15
CA PRO A 324 9.15 20.16 3.54
C PRO A 324 8.82 19.24 2.35
N PRO A 325 9.75 19.06 1.40
CA PRO A 325 9.52 18.25 0.21
C PRO A 325 9.26 16.77 0.55
N PRO A 326 8.55 16.04 -0.32
CA PRO A 326 8.33 14.60 -0.16
C PRO A 326 9.63 13.82 -0.30
N ILE A 327 9.63 12.56 0.16
CA ILE A 327 10.84 11.72 0.18
C ILE A 327 11.15 11.25 -1.24
N SER A 328 12.37 11.50 -1.69
CA SER A 328 12.87 11.06 -3.00
C SER A 328 13.27 9.58 -3.01
N VAL A 329 13.43 9.00 -4.21
CA VAL A 329 13.92 7.62 -4.34
C VAL A 329 15.35 7.48 -3.80
N ASN A 330 16.24 8.44 -4.08
CA ASN A 330 17.62 8.39 -3.57
C ASN A 330 17.64 8.42 -2.05
N GLU A 331 16.88 9.33 -1.42
CA GLU A 331 16.76 9.36 0.04
C GLU A 331 16.29 8.02 0.60
N ALA A 332 15.48 7.27 -0.14
CA ALA A 332 14.97 5.98 0.31
C ALA A 332 15.95 4.82 0.15
N ILE A 333 16.64 4.70 -0.99
CA ILE A 333 17.35 3.46 -1.36
C ILE A 333 18.81 3.62 -1.77
N SER A 334 19.41 4.82 -1.69
CA SER A 334 20.81 5.04 -2.12
C SER A 334 21.85 4.24 -1.34
N ASP A 335 21.56 3.99 -0.06
CA ASP A 335 22.37 3.23 0.89
C ASP A 335 22.27 1.71 0.74
N MET A 336 21.42 1.21 -0.15
CA MET A 336 21.32 -0.23 -0.41
C MET A 336 22.49 -0.70 -1.29
N PRO A 337 23.08 -1.87 -1.01
CA PRO A 337 24.24 -2.33 -1.74
C PRO A 337 23.89 -2.62 -3.21
N PRO A 338 24.87 -2.48 -4.12
CA PRO A 338 24.68 -2.86 -5.50
C PRO A 338 24.45 -4.37 -5.61
N ILE A 339 23.42 -4.75 -6.38
CA ILE A 339 23.12 -6.14 -6.67
C ILE A 339 23.05 -6.35 -8.18
N SER A 340 23.46 -7.53 -8.62
CA SER A 340 23.30 -7.95 -10.01
C SER A 340 21.82 -8.16 -10.34
N SER A 341 21.46 -8.07 -11.62
CA SER A 341 20.06 -8.22 -12.06
C SER A 341 19.51 -9.61 -11.69
N GLY A 342 18.49 -9.66 -10.85
CA GLY A 342 17.87 -10.90 -10.37
C GLY A 342 18.69 -11.67 -9.34
N GLN A 343 19.70 -11.03 -8.75
CA GLN A 343 20.53 -11.54 -7.66
C GLN A 343 20.26 -10.72 -6.39
N GLY A 344 20.82 -11.17 -5.26
CA GLY A 344 20.67 -10.55 -3.94
C GLY A 344 19.92 -11.47 -2.99
N ASP A 345 20.29 -11.42 -1.71
CA ASP A 345 19.66 -12.19 -0.65
C ASP A 345 18.55 -11.37 0.03
N ASP A 346 17.51 -12.06 0.52
CA ASP A 346 16.39 -11.41 1.23
C ASP A 346 16.83 -10.80 2.57
N VAL A 347 17.89 -11.36 3.17
CA VAL A 347 18.50 -10.95 4.44
C VAL A 347 20.01 -10.87 4.21
N ILE A 348 20.59 -9.72 4.54
CA ILE A 348 22.04 -9.48 4.48
C ILE A 348 22.49 -8.72 5.72
N ASP A 349 23.77 -8.83 6.07
CA ASP A 349 24.38 -7.94 7.06
C ASP A 349 24.46 -6.52 6.50
N TYR A 350 23.94 -5.57 7.27
CA TYR A 350 23.98 -4.16 6.90
C TYR A 350 25.18 -3.45 7.53
N ASP A 351 25.88 -2.65 6.74
CA ASP A 351 26.95 -1.78 7.21
C ASP A 351 26.39 -0.39 7.55
N ALA A 352 26.47 -0.02 8.83
CA ALA A 352 26.00 1.26 9.33
C ALA A 352 26.60 2.49 8.61
N SER A 353 27.79 2.34 8.01
CA SER A 353 28.43 3.41 7.23
C SER A 353 27.72 3.74 5.92
N TRP A 354 26.81 2.89 5.42
CA TRP A 354 26.07 3.18 4.19
C TRP A 354 24.94 4.20 4.41
N ILE A 355 24.58 4.54 5.65
CA ILE A 355 23.47 5.46 5.96
C ILE A 355 23.83 6.88 5.52
N GLU A 356 22.97 7.46 4.69
CA GLU A 356 23.10 8.83 4.16
C GLU A 356 21.95 9.74 4.61
N THR A 357 20.77 9.19 4.94
CA THR A 357 19.56 9.99 5.21
C THR A 357 18.78 9.56 6.45
N ASP A 358 17.99 10.50 7.00
CA ASP A 358 17.09 10.20 8.10
C ASP A 358 15.98 9.22 7.73
N TYR A 359 15.56 9.16 6.46
CA TYR A 359 14.60 8.15 6.04
C TYR A 359 15.18 6.73 6.14
N GLN A 360 16.46 6.57 5.79
CA GLN A 360 17.15 5.29 5.94
C GLN A 360 17.32 4.92 7.41
N ARG A 361 17.64 5.90 8.27
CA ARG A 361 17.64 5.71 9.74
C ARG A 361 16.28 5.26 10.26
N LEU A 362 15.20 5.86 9.76
CA LEU A 362 13.83 5.49 10.11
C LEU A 362 13.49 4.05 9.70
N MET A 363 13.77 3.67 8.46
CA MET A 363 13.47 2.32 7.95
C MET A 363 14.27 1.22 8.65
N ARG A 364 15.40 1.58 9.27
CA ARG A 364 16.21 0.71 10.13
C ARG A 364 15.87 0.74 11.61
N GLY A 365 14.85 1.50 12.01
CA GLY A 365 14.46 1.61 13.42
C GLY A 365 15.45 2.39 14.30
N ILE A 366 16.39 3.15 13.70
CA ILE A 366 17.38 3.95 14.43
C ILE A 366 16.73 5.21 15.02
N ILE A 367 15.76 5.79 14.30
CA ILE A 367 14.97 6.95 14.77
C ILE A 367 13.47 6.64 14.69
N SER A 368 12.70 7.31 15.54
CA SER A 368 11.23 7.19 15.51
C SER A 368 10.61 7.97 14.35
N VAL A 369 9.36 7.65 14.00
CA VAL A 369 8.59 8.43 12.99
C VAL A 369 8.44 9.90 13.42
N ASP A 370 8.25 10.15 14.72
CA ASP A 370 8.06 11.52 15.22
C ASP A 370 9.38 12.31 15.16
N GLU A 371 10.51 11.67 15.47
CA GLU A 371 11.84 12.24 15.29
C GLU A 371 12.16 12.50 13.80
N PHE A 372 11.83 11.57 12.91
CA PHE A 372 11.99 11.73 11.47
C PHE A 372 11.28 12.99 10.93
N PHE A 373 9.99 13.17 11.29
CA PHE A 373 9.25 14.34 10.84
C PHE A 373 9.73 15.64 11.50
N LYS A 374 10.24 15.57 12.73
CA LYS A 374 10.88 16.71 13.38
C LYS A 374 12.13 17.14 12.63
N ASN A 375 13.07 16.22 12.38
CA ASN A 375 14.32 16.53 11.68
C ASN A 375 14.07 17.04 10.26
N ARG A 376 13.01 16.58 9.59
CA ARG A 376 12.67 17.03 8.23
C ARG A 376 12.03 18.42 8.17
N ALA A 377 11.51 18.92 9.30
CA ALA A 377 10.91 20.25 9.38
C ALA A 377 11.92 21.34 9.77
N GLU A 378 13.09 20.95 10.30
CA GLU A 378 14.25 21.80 10.56
C GLU A 378 15.08 21.98 9.27
#